data_AF-A0A9W6X0V1-F1
#
_entry.id   AF-A0A9W6X0V1-F1
#
_cell.length_a   1.000
_cell.length_b   1.000
_cell.length_c   1.000
_cell.angle_alpha   90.00
_cell.angle_beta   90.00
_cell.angle_gamma   90.00
#
_symmetry.space_group_name_H-M   'P 1'
#
loop_
_entity.id
_entity.type
_entity.pdbx_description
1 polymer ?
#
loop_
_entity_poly.entity_id
_entity_poly.type
_entity_poly.pdbx_seq_one_letter_code
_entity_poly.pdbx_strand_id
1 'polypeptide(L)'
;MVAMVADVTDAPTATPTPTPTPTQAASQSSSGEALAYSAVDFDWTDASKWEYASGATVSSDMVTSSGIKLTPDNSAEPIRTIEGWSGEKVVYIEWERSSTSDTNIWMLNTKLQDQFGKGNGWPYWGELDLFEMFTQDAIDNPSYDFTGFGGFSDVSSYGQLTMHMGPATADGSPCFCPASPSKSSWYDNTQPMTSGCTAQFSNDEKNSIAAVWGSDGTGQYIQLIQNPTITKGGKLNGADTYDIATGSGGITSKIYNNAELFWGVDASDKCATAGGHDATSGFPFFESFRIILEEQKKGDSSATFTVTNIQIFTKN
;
A
#
# COMPACT_ATOMS: atom_id res chain seq x y z
N MET A 1 42.61 91.71 -3.40
CA MET A 1 42.13 91.03 -2.17
C MET A 1 40.74 91.54 -1.86
N VAL A 2 39.67 90.77 -1.67
CA VAL A 2 39.26 89.39 -1.99
C VAL A 2 37.74 89.51 -2.14
N ALA A 3 37.17 88.94 -3.20
CA ALA A 3 35.72 88.95 -3.46
C ALA A 3 35.02 87.89 -2.60
N MET A 4 33.87 88.25 -2.02
CA MET A 4 32.97 87.32 -1.33
C MET A 4 32.23 86.45 -2.35
N VAL A 5 32.32 85.14 -2.17
CA VAL A 5 31.60 84.11 -2.94
C VAL A 5 30.38 83.69 -2.12
N ALA A 6 29.22 83.63 -2.79
CA ALA A 6 27.97 83.13 -2.23
C ALA A 6 27.98 81.59 -2.21
N ASP A 7 27.57 81.03 -1.08
CA ASP A 7 27.45 79.59 -0.84
C ASP A 7 26.15 79.06 -1.47
N VAL A 8 26.26 78.05 -2.33
CA VAL A 8 25.13 77.32 -2.93
C VAL A 8 25.16 75.91 -2.35
N THR A 9 24.16 75.58 -1.54
CA THR A 9 23.97 74.22 -1.00
C THR A 9 23.21 73.36 -2.01
N ASP A 10 23.89 72.36 -2.59
CA ASP A 10 23.28 71.31 -3.41
C ASP A 10 22.54 70.28 -2.54
N ALA A 11 21.32 69.91 -2.97
CA ALA A 11 20.53 68.82 -2.40
C ALA A 11 20.87 67.48 -3.11
N PRO A 12 20.79 66.32 -2.43
CA PRO A 12 21.17 65.05 -3.03
C PRO A 12 20.09 64.51 -3.98
N THR A 13 20.54 64.04 -5.14
CA THR A 13 19.73 63.39 -6.18
C THR A 13 19.24 62.01 -5.72
N ALA A 14 17.93 61.76 -5.82
CA ALA A 14 17.31 60.49 -5.46
C ALA A 14 17.66 59.37 -6.46
N THR A 15 18.10 58.22 -5.95
CA THR A 15 18.36 57.00 -6.72
C THR A 15 17.05 56.35 -7.16
N PRO A 16 16.86 55.96 -8.44
CA PRO A 16 15.64 55.30 -8.89
C PRO A 16 15.53 53.88 -8.30
N THR A 17 14.38 53.58 -7.71
CA THR A 17 14.00 52.26 -7.21
C THR A 17 13.83 51.29 -8.39
N PRO A 18 14.41 50.08 -8.37
CA PRO A 18 14.22 49.11 -9.42
C PRO A 18 12.76 48.64 -9.46
N THR A 19 12.14 48.72 -10.63
CA THR A 19 10.82 48.15 -10.90
C THR A 19 10.86 46.63 -10.75
N PRO A 20 9.97 46.00 -9.96
CA PRO A 20 9.91 44.55 -9.87
C PRO A 20 9.55 43.95 -11.24
N THR A 21 10.40 43.06 -11.73
CA THR A 21 10.11 42.22 -12.90
C THR A 21 8.87 41.37 -12.58
N PRO A 22 7.84 41.32 -13.44
CA PRO A 22 6.73 40.41 -13.24
C PRO A 22 7.27 38.99 -13.31
N THR A 23 7.22 38.26 -12.20
CA THR A 23 7.38 36.80 -12.19
C THR A 23 6.25 36.24 -13.05
N GLN A 24 6.58 35.72 -14.25
CA GLN A 24 5.64 34.90 -15.00
C GLN A 24 5.26 33.73 -14.12
N ALA A 25 3.99 33.66 -13.71
CA ALA A 25 3.42 32.41 -13.24
C ALA A 25 3.67 31.37 -14.32
N ALA A 26 4.26 30.23 -13.94
CA ALA A 26 4.41 29.11 -14.86
C ALA A 26 3.04 28.83 -15.48
N SER A 27 2.96 28.90 -16.81
CA SER A 27 1.76 28.53 -17.54
C SER A 27 1.46 27.07 -17.21
N GLN A 28 0.50 26.82 -16.32
CA GLN A 28 -0.04 25.49 -16.09
C GLN A 28 -0.76 25.08 -17.37
N SER A 29 -0.05 24.37 -18.25
CA SER A 29 -0.65 23.72 -19.40
C SER A 29 -1.37 22.46 -18.91
N SER A 30 -2.63 22.59 -18.49
CA SER A 30 -3.50 21.43 -18.27
C SER A 30 -4.15 21.04 -19.59
N SER A 31 -3.75 19.91 -20.19
CA SER A 31 -4.54 19.26 -21.23
C SER A 31 -5.58 18.37 -20.55
N GLY A 32 -6.82 18.86 -20.40
CA GLY A 32 -7.91 18.14 -19.70
C GLY A 32 -8.07 18.51 -18.21
N GLU A 33 -9.16 18.03 -17.59
CA GLU A 33 -9.42 18.21 -16.15
C GLU A 33 -8.42 17.40 -15.32
N ALA A 34 -7.74 18.06 -14.38
CA ALA A 34 -6.86 17.39 -13.43
C ALA A 34 -7.69 16.62 -12.38
N LEU A 35 -7.36 15.35 -12.16
CA LEU A 35 -8.05 14.47 -11.23
C LEU A 35 -7.34 14.40 -9.86
N ALA A 36 -7.85 13.58 -8.95
CA ALA A 36 -7.46 13.57 -7.54
C ALA A 36 -6.04 13.06 -7.25
N TYR A 37 -5.46 12.27 -8.16
CA TYR A 37 -4.18 11.62 -7.95
C TYR A 37 -3.20 11.89 -9.10
N SER A 38 -1.91 11.77 -8.83
CA SER A 38 -0.83 11.69 -9.82
C SER A 38 -0.09 10.36 -9.70
N ALA A 39 0.37 9.80 -10.81
CA ALA A 39 1.20 8.60 -10.78
C ALA A 39 2.60 8.91 -10.25
N VAL A 40 3.13 8.01 -9.41
CA VAL A 40 4.54 7.97 -9.03
C VAL A 40 5.30 7.25 -10.12
N ASP A 41 6.48 7.77 -10.49
CA ASP A 41 7.36 7.14 -11.47
C ASP A 41 8.00 5.88 -10.87
N PHE A 42 7.47 4.72 -11.23
CA PHE A 42 7.97 3.43 -10.82
C PHE A 42 7.83 2.42 -11.96
N ASP A 43 8.95 2.04 -12.55
CA ASP A 43 8.99 0.98 -13.56
C ASP A 43 9.02 -0.39 -12.89
N TRP A 44 7.84 -0.92 -12.59
CA TRP A 44 7.69 -2.24 -11.98
C TRP A 44 8.15 -3.39 -12.91
N THR A 45 8.36 -3.13 -14.21
CA THR A 45 8.87 -4.12 -15.18
C THR A 45 10.39 -4.13 -15.29
N ASP A 46 11.10 -3.30 -14.53
CA ASP A 46 12.55 -3.33 -14.41
C ASP A 46 12.97 -4.29 -13.28
N ALA A 47 13.61 -5.42 -13.65
CA ALA A 47 14.11 -6.42 -12.70
C ALA A 47 15.05 -5.83 -11.63
N SER A 48 15.75 -4.73 -11.93
CA SER A 48 16.63 -4.06 -10.97
C SER A 48 15.90 -3.31 -9.86
N LYS A 49 14.56 -3.23 -9.93
CA LYS A 49 13.69 -2.69 -8.87
C LYS A 49 13.23 -3.74 -7.87
N TRP A 50 13.58 -5.01 -8.11
CA TRP A 50 13.16 -6.14 -7.31
C TRP A 50 14.36 -6.90 -6.74
N GLU A 51 14.19 -7.44 -5.55
CA GLU A 51 15.12 -8.36 -4.92
C GLU A 51 14.33 -9.52 -4.29
N TYR A 52 14.96 -10.67 -4.15
CA TYR A 52 14.43 -11.72 -3.28
C TYR A 52 14.48 -11.28 -1.81
N ALA A 53 13.71 -11.93 -0.94
CA ALA A 53 13.72 -11.67 0.49
C ALA A 53 15.12 -11.76 1.12
N SER A 54 15.96 -12.68 0.64
CA SER A 54 17.39 -12.81 0.98
C SER A 54 18.26 -11.61 0.58
N GLY A 55 17.78 -10.70 -0.26
CA GLY A 55 18.53 -9.61 -0.89
C GLY A 55 19.24 -10.01 -2.19
N ALA A 56 19.06 -11.25 -2.67
CA ALA A 56 19.57 -11.67 -3.97
C ALA A 56 18.83 -10.97 -5.12
N THR A 57 19.50 -10.77 -6.26
CA THR A 57 18.89 -10.17 -7.45
C THR A 57 17.88 -11.12 -8.09
N VAL A 58 16.72 -10.59 -8.49
CA VAL A 58 15.70 -11.35 -9.22
C VAL A 58 16.16 -11.65 -10.65
N SER A 59 15.79 -12.82 -11.17
CA SER A 59 16.11 -13.18 -12.56
C SER A 59 15.37 -12.27 -13.54
N SER A 60 16.06 -11.83 -14.61
CA SER A 60 15.44 -11.08 -15.70
C SER A 60 14.37 -11.89 -16.46
N ASP A 61 14.36 -13.21 -16.32
CA ASP A 61 13.33 -14.06 -16.94
C ASP A 61 12.03 -14.06 -16.13
N MET A 62 12.08 -13.64 -14.86
CA MET A 62 10.92 -13.53 -13.98
C MET A 62 10.18 -12.20 -14.21
N VAL A 63 10.92 -11.11 -14.43
CA VAL A 63 10.40 -9.75 -14.62
C VAL A 63 10.59 -9.35 -16.08
N THR A 64 9.48 -9.26 -16.81
CA THR A 64 9.47 -8.97 -18.25
C THR A 64 8.54 -7.79 -18.55
N SER A 65 8.61 -7.25 -19.76
CA SER A 65 7.64 -6.23 -20.22
C SER A 65 6.19 -6.75 -20.29
N SER A 66 5.98 -8.07 -20.28
CA SER A 66 4.65 -8.68 -20.21
C SER A 66 4.15 -8.90 -18.79
N GLY A 67 4.99 -8.69 -17.77
CA GLY A 67 4.64 -8.89 -16.37
C GLY A 67 5.70 -9.61 -15.55
N ILE A 68 5.39 -9.78 -14.27
CA ILE A 68 6.19 -10.56 -13.32
C ILE A 68 5.49 -11.90 -13.13
N LYS A 69 6.09 -12.98 -13.62
CA LYS A 69 5.51 -14.33 -13.50
C LYS A 69 6.15 -15.09 -12.35
N LEU A 70 5.34 -15.46 -11.36
CA LEU A 70 5.74 -16.27 -10.23
C LEU A 70 5.26 -17.71 -10.43
N THR A 71 6.16 -18.65 -10.13
CA THR A 71 5.95 -20.09 -10.16
C THR A 71 6.64 -20.70 -8.93
N PRO A 72 6.35 -21.95 -8.55
CA PRO A 72 7.07 -22.62 -7.46
C PRO A 72 8.59 -22.63 -7.65
N ASP A 73 9.06 -22.69 -8.90
CA ASP A 73 10.49 -22.83 -9.22
C ASP A 73 11.26 -21.51 -9.07
N ASN A 74 10.64 -20.38 -9.40
CA ASN A 74 11.27 -19.06 -9.33
C ASN A 74 10.84 -18.22 -8.12
N SER A 75 9.86 -18.71 -7.34
CA SER A 75 9.35 -18.09 -6.11
C SER A 75 9.64 -18.97 -4.88
N ALA A 76 10.84 -19.57 -4.82
CA ALA A 76 11.28 -20.38 -3.68
C ALA A 76 11.35 -19.56 -2.37
N GLU A 77 11.59 -18.26 -2.49
CA GLU A 77 11.38 -17.24 -1.47
C GLU A 77 10.63 -16.06 -2.12
N PRO A 78 9.95 -15.21 -1.32
CA PRO A 78 9.25 -14.04 -1.85
C PRO A 78 10.18 -13.06 -2.56
N ILE A 79 9.66 -12.33 -3.54
CA ILE A 79 10.33 -11.15 -4.10
C ILE A 79 9.70 -9.88 -3.54
N ARG A 80 10.49 -8.81 -3.47
CA ARG A 80 10.07 -7.52 -2.94
C ARG A 80 10.63 -6.36 -3.73
N THR A 81 9.91 -5.24 -3.72
CA THR A 81 10.44 -3.98 -4.24
C THR A 81 11.63 -3.53 -3.40
N ILE A 82 12.67 -3.00 -4.04
CA ILE A 82 13.80 -2.37 -3.35
C ILE A 82 13.37 -1.02 -2.77
N GLU A 83 12.65 -0.24 -3.59
CA GLU A 83 12.01 1.01 -3.18
C GLU A 83 10.79 0.73 -2.30
N GLY A 84 10.46 1.70 -1.44
CA GLY A 84 9.23 1.65 -0.67
C GLY A 84 8.59 3.02 -0.49
N TRP A 85 7.30 3.02 -0.17
CA TRP A 85 6.45 4.22 -0.15
C TRP A 85 5.79 4.41 1.21
N SER A 86 5.52 5.65 1.59
CA SER A 86 4.87 5.99 2.86
C SER A 86 3.86 7.13 2.71
N GLY A 87 3.09 7.36 3.76
CA GLY A 87 2.08 8.43 3.82
C GLY A 87 0.85 8.12 2.96
N GLU A 88 0.09 9.16 2.60
CA GLU A 88 -1.08 8.99 1.73
C GLU A 88 -0.66 8.50 0.34
N LYS A 89 -1.16 7.33 -0.04
CA LYS A 89 -0.83 6.61 -1.28
C LYS A 89 -2.00 5.76 -1.73
N VAL A 90 -2.01 5.41 -3.01
CA VAL A 90 -2.78 4.27 -3.53
C VAL A 90 -1.81 3.33 -4.23
N VAL A 91 -1.80 2.05 -3.85
CA VAL A 91 -1.11 0.99 -4.58
C VAL A 91 -2.16 0.20 -5.33
N TYR A 92 -2.05 0.15 -6.65
CA TYR A 92 -2.89 -0.63 -7.53
C TYR A 92 -2.09 -1.77 -8.15
N ILE A 93 -2.60 -2.99 -8.04
CA ILE A 93 -1.95 -4.21 -8.57
C ILE A 93 -3.00 -5.00 -9.35
N GLU A 94 -2.65 -5.44 -10.55
CA GLU A 94 -3.42 -6.37 -11.39
C GLU A 94 -2.64 -7.66 -11.59
N TRP A 95 -3.35 -8.79 -11.56
CA TRP A 95 -2.74 -10.09 -11.81
C TRP A 95 -3.69 -11.09 -12.47
N GLU A 96 -3.09 -12.09 -13.10
CA GLU A 96 -3.77 -13.28 -13.62
C GLU A 96 -3.19 -14.53 -12.94
N ARG A 97 -4.02 -15.53 -12.64
CA ARG A 97 -3.59 -16.71 -11.89
C ARG A 97 -4.13 -18.03 -12.46
N SER A 98 -3.32 -19.09 -12.39
CA SER A 98 -3.76 -20.45 -12.73
C SER A 98 -4.71 -21.00 -11.66
N SER A 99 -5.53 -21.98 -12.01
CA SER A 99 -6.51 -22.56 -11.07
C SER A 99 -5.91 -23.24 -9.83
N THR A 100 -4.59 -23.47 -9.81
CA THR A 100 -3.85 -24.13 -8.72
C THR A 100 -2.92 -23.17 -7.98
N SER A 101 -2.88 -21.90 -8.38
CA SER A 101 -2.08 -20.88 -7.70
C SER A 101 -2.51 -20.68 -6.26
N ASP A 102 -1.53 -20.45 -5.39
CA ASP A 102 -1.70 -19.94 -4.03
C ASP A 102 -1.06 -18.54 -4.00
N THR A 103 -1.78 -17.59 -4.61
CA THR A 103 -1.29 -16.23 -4.82
C THR A 103 -1.24 -15.50 -3.48
N ASN A 104 -0.07 -14.94 -3.15
CA ASN A 104 0.06 -14.01 -2.04
C ASN A 104 0.69 -12.68 -2.46
N ILE A 105 0.02 -11.59 -2.10
CA ILE A 105 0.42 -10.20 -2.34
C ILE A 105 0.24 -9.43 -1.04
N TRP A 106 1.35 -8.95 -0.48
CA TRP A 106 1.35 -8.25 0.78
C TRP A 106 2.32 -7.07 0.80
N MET A 107 2.19 -6.25 1.83
CA MET A 107 2.97 -5.05 2.02
C MET A 107 3.75 -5.18 3.32
N LEU A 108 5.06 -4.99 3.25
CA LEU A 108 5.95 -5.14 4.39
C LEU A 108 6.72 -3.85 4.66
N ASN A 109 6.81 -3.44 5.92
CA ASN A 109 7.62 -2.29 6.32
C ASN A 109 9.10 -2.49 5.93
N THR A 110 9.74 -1.47 5.35
CA THR A 110 11.16 -1.50 4.91
C THR A 110 12.15 -1.73 6.05
N LYS A 111 11.75 -1.48 7.30
CA LYS A 111 12.59 -1.70 8.48
C LYS A 111 12.50 -3.11 9.05
N LEU A 112 11.56 -3.93 8.58
CA LEU A 112 11.48 -5.33 8.99
C LEU A 112 12.62 -6.13 8.36
N GLN A 113 13.56 -6.56 9.20
CA GLN A 113 14.60 -7.51 8.78
C GLN A 113 14.12 -8.96 8.91
N ASP A 114 13.47 -9.31 10.02
CA ASP A 114 12.85 -10.62 10.24
C ASP A 114 11.34 -10.49 10.52
N GLN A 115 10.52 -11.04 9.63
CA GLN A 115 9.08 -11.20 9.83
C GLN A 115 8.88 -12.02 11.12
N PHE A 116 8.32 -11.39 12.17
CA PHE A 116 8.12 -11.98 13.51
C PHE A 116 9.36 -12.20 14.39
N GLY A 117 10.51 -11.58 14.08
CA GLY A 117 11.69 -11.64 14.94
C GLY A 117 11.46 -11.04 16.34
N LYS A 118 11.94 -11.72 17.40
CA LYS A 118 11.87 -11.19 18.78
C LYS A 118 12.70 -9.90 18.90
N GLY A 119 12.10 -8.84 19.44
CA GLY A 119 12.80 -7.56 19.65
C GLY A 119 13.10 -6.79 18.36
N ASN A 120 12.46 -7.15 17.25
CA ASN A 120 12.62 -6.48 15.96
C ASN A 120 11.87 -5.14 15.98
N GLY A 121 12.46 -4.12 16.63
CA GLY A 121 12.14 -2.68 16.59
C GLY A 121 10.68 -2.22 16.68
N TRP A 122 9.79 -3.15 17.03
CA TRP A 122 8.37 -3.00 17.24
C TRP A 122 8.10 -2.12 18.47
N PRO A 123 7.14 -1.16 18.50
CA PRO A 123 6.02 -0.88 17.57
C PRO A 123 6.40 -0.27 16.22
N TYR A 124 5.42 -0.08 15.32
CA TYR A 124 5.50 0.57 13.98
C TYR A 124 5.73 -0.31 12.74
N TRP A 125 6.01 -1.60 12.87
CA TRP A 125 6.46 -2.42 11.74
C TRP A 125 5.44 -3.47 11.31
N GLY A 126 4.35 -3.06 10.67
CA GLY A 126 3.29 -3.96 10.25
C GLY A 126 3.54 -4.74 8.97
N GLU A 127 2.74 -5.78 8.80
CA GLU A 127 2.48 -6.47 7.55
C GLU A 127 1.00 -6.34 7.21
N LEU A 128 0.71 -6.11 5.94
CA LEU A 128 -0.64 -6.01 5.42
C LEU A 128 -0.75 -6.89 4.19
N ASP A 129 -1.39 -8.03 4.34
CA ASP A 129 -1.74 -8.92 3.26
C ASP A 129 -2.89 -8.30 2.48
N LEU A 130 -2.64 -7.90 1.24
CA LEU A 130 -3.68 -7.33 0.39
C LEU A 130 -4.57 -8.43 -0.18
N PHE A 131 -3.95 -9.57 -0.47
CA PHE A 131 -4.60 -10.76 -0.99
C PHE A 131 -3.73 -11.98 -0.65
N GLU A 132 -4.13 -12.72 0.37
CA GLU A 132 -3.51 -13.98 0.78
C GLU A 132 -4.46 -15.14 0.52
N MET A 133 -4.02 -16.11 -0.26
CA MET A 133 -4.68 -17.41 -0.37
C MET A 133 -4.11 -18.37 0.68
N PHE A 134 -4.94 -19.27 1.18
CA PHE A 134 -4.55 -20.24 2.21
C PHE A 134 -4.65 -21.68 1.73
N THR A 135 -4.56 -21.93 0.41
CA THR A 135 -4.82 -23.28 -0.10
C THR A 135 -3.74 -24.27 0.34
N GLN A 136 -2.49 -23.82 0.45
CA GLN A 136 -1.40 -24.59 0.99
C GLN A 136 -1.48 -24.66 2.53
N ASP A 137 -1.80 -23.57 3.21
CA ASP A 137 -1.97 -23.55 4.68
C ASP A 137 -3.10 -24.49 5.15
N ALA A 138 -4.18 -24.62 4.38
CA ALA A 138 -5.26 -25.56 4.66
C ALA A 138 -4.81 -27.02 4.60
N ILE A 139 -3.82 -27.33 3.76
CA ILE A 139 -3.22 -28.66 3.68
C ILE A 139 -2.26 -28.87 4.86
N ASP A 140 -1.44 -27.87 5.16
CA ASP A 140 -0.38 -27.98 6.17
C ASP A 140 -0.93 -27.89 7.60
N ASN A 141 -2.03 -27.17 7.82
CA ASN A 141 -2.67 -26.92 9.11
C ASN A 141 -4.16 -27.28 9.12
N PRO A 142 -4.56 -28.54 8.87
CA PRO A 142 -5.96 -28.93 8.63
C PRO A 142 -6.90 -28.76 9.83
N SER A 143 -6.37 -28.41 11.00
CA SER A 143 -7.16 -28.10 12.21
C SER A 143 -7.67 -26.66 12.27
N TYR A 144 -7.18 -25.76 11.42
CA TYR A 144 -7.63 -24.38 11.37
C TYR A 144 -8.87 -24.21 10.49
N ASP A 145 -9.68 -23.19 10.78
CA ASP A 145 -10.88 -22.88 10.01
C ASP A 145 -10.54 -21.97 8.83
N PHE A 146 -10.35 -22.58 7.66
CA PHE A 146 -10.17 -21.90 6.38
C PHE A 146 -11.45 -21.82 5.55
N THR A 147 -12.62 -22.01 6.18
CA THR A 147 -13.86 -21.81 5.43
C THR A 147 -13.93 -20.33 5.02
N GLY A 148 -14.57 -20.02 3.89
CA GLY A 148 -14.85 -18.64 3.50
C GLY A 148 -16.03 -18.06 4.28
N PHE A 149 -16.16 -16.73 4.33
CA PHE A 149 -17.38 -16.07 4.77
C PHE A 149 -18.44 -16.08 3.68
N GLY A 150 -19.68 -15.76 4.02
CA GLY A 150 -20.88 -15.89 3.18
C GLY A 150 -20.61 -15.82 1.66
N GLY A 151 -20.99 -16.86 0.93
CA GLY A 151 -20.79 -16.97 -0.53
C GLY A 151 -19.47 -17.64 -0.95
N PHE A 152 -18.45 -17.65 -0.10
CA PHE A 152 -17.21 -18.40 -0.30
C PHE A 152 -17.27 -19.72 0.48
N SER A 153 -17.28 -20.84 -0.24
CA SER A 153 -17.46 -22.17 0.37
C SER A 153 -16.16 -22.96 0.54
N ASP A 154 -15.06 -22.48 -0.05
CA ASP A 154 -13.80 -23.20 -0.12
C ASP A 154 -12.61 -22.23 -0.05
N VAL A 155 -11.49 -22.69 0.53
CA VAL A 155 -10.27 -21.89 0.69
C VAL A 155 -9.66 -21.43 -0.65
N SER A 156 -9.94 -22.14 -1.75
CA SER A 156 -9.54 -21.72 -3.10
C SER A 156 -10.42 -20.64 -3.71
N SER A 157 -11.57 -20.32 -3.11
CA SER A 157 -12.57 -19.40 -3.68
C SER A 157 -12.34 -17.94 -3.32
N TYR A 158 -11.43 -17.65 -2.38
CA TYR A 158 -11.18 -16.29 -1.90
C TYR A 158 -9.69 -16.03 -1.67
N GLY A 159 -9.32 -14.74 -1.67
CA GLY A 159 -8.13 -14.23 -1.00
C GLY A 159 -8.54 -13.36 0.18
N GLN A 160 -7.70 -13.29 1.21
CA GLN A 160 -7.99 -12.59 2.45
C GLN A 160 -7.09 -11.37 2.65
N LEU A 161 -7.69 -10.33 3.23
CA LEU A 161 -6.99 -9.23 3.86
C LEU A 161 -6.70 -9.61 5.31
N THR A 162 -5.42 -9.75 5.60
CA THR A 162 -4.88 -9.96 6.95
C THR A 162 -3.97 -8.79 7.31
N MET A 163 -3.98 -8.38 8.57
CA MET A 163 -3.13 -7.28 9.02
C MET A 163 -2.45 -7.65 10.33
N HIS A 164 -1.13 -7.57 10.33
CA HIS A 164 -0.27 -7.80 11.49
C HIS A 164 0.17 -6.46 12.06
N MET A 165 -0.37 -6.10 13.22
CA MET A 165 -0.23 -4.79 13.88
C MET A 165 0.54 -4.83 15.20
N GLY A 166 1.06 -5.99 15.65
CA GLY A 166 1.79 -6.09 16.93
C GLY A 166 2.86 -7.17 16.91
N PRO A 167 3.87 -7.10 17.78
CA PRO A 167 4.90 -8.13 17.82
C PRO A 167 4.35 -9.35 18.55
N ALA A 168 4.92 -10.52 18.29
CA ALA A 168 4.83 -11.58 19.28
C ALA A 168 5.46 -11.09 20.58
N THR A 169 4.74 -11.15 21.69
CA THR A 169 5.30 -10.87 23.01
C THR A 169 6.04 -12.12 23.52
N ALA A 170 6.84 -11.99 24.58
CA ALA A 170 7.57 -13.13 25.15
C ALA A 170 6.67 -14.34 25.46
N ASP A 171 5.40 -14.07 25.78
CA ASP A 171 4.40 -15.05 26.19
C ASP A 171 3.10 -14.99 25.34
N GLY A 172 3.13 -14.41 24.12
CA GLY A 172 1.91 -14.22 23.33
C GLY A 172 2.12 -14.01 21.83
N SER A 173 1.04 -14.24 21.07
CA SER A 173 0.99 -14.06 19.61
C SER A 173 1.11 -12.59 19.19
N PRO A 174 1.51 -12.31 17.93
CA PRO A 174 1.43 -10.96 17.37
C PRO A 174 0.01 -10.38 17.49
N CYS A 175 -0.11 -9.05 17.49
CA CYS A 175 -1.41 -8.43 17.30
C CYS A 175 -1.76 -8.56 15.82
N PHE A 176 -2.85 -9.25 15.49
CA PHE A 176 -3.33 -9.39 14.12
C PHE A 176 -4.83 -9.07 14.08
N CYS A 177 -5.31 -8.53 12.98
CA CYS A 177 -6.73 -8.50 12.68
C CYS A 177 -6.98 -9.33 11.41
N PRO A 178 -7.93 -10.28 11.48
CA PRO A 178 -8.85 -10.55 12.60
C PRO A 178 -8.24 -11.38 13.73
N ALA A 179 -8.31 -10.89 14.98
CA ALA A 179 -7.64 -11.46 16.16
C ALA A 179 -8.27 -12.75 16.73
N SER A 180 -8.97 -13.56 15.92
CA SER A 180 -9.73 -14.72 16.43
C SER A 180 -9.69 -15.91 15.47
N PRO A 181 -9.34 -17.12 15.95
CA PRO A 181 -9.51 -18.36 15.17
C PRO A 181 -10.99 -18.76 15.01
N SER A 182 -11.92 -18.05 15.68
CA SER A 182 -13.36 -18.23 15.55
C SER A 182 -13.98 -17.07 14.78
N LYS A 183 -14.61 -17.41 13.66
CA LYS A 183 -15.40 -16.53 12.78
C LYS A 183 -16.50 -15.75 13.46
N SER A 184 -17.04 -16.25 14.57
CA SER A 184 -18.14 -15.60 15.31
C SER A 184 -17.76 -14.24 15.88
N SER A 185 -16.45 -13.95 15.99
CA SER A 185 -15.92 -12.72 16.56
C SER A 185 -15.54 -11.69 15.49
N TRP A 186 -15.77 -11.99 14.21
CA TRP A 186 -15.43 -11.11 13.08
C TRP A 186 -16.68 -10.31 12.70
N TYR A 187 -16.51 -9.04 12.35
CA TYR A 187 -17.65 -8.19 12.01
C TYR A 187 -18.24 -8.62 10.65
N ASP A 188 -19.56 -8.83 10.60
CA ASP A 188 -20.42 -9.06 9.42
C ASP A 188 -20.13 -10.26 8.51
N ASN A 189 -20.89 -11.35 8.64
CA ASN A 189 -20.81 -12.53 7.77
C ASN A 189 -21.57 -12.38 6.43
N THR A 190 -21.15 -11.44 5.57
CA THR A 190 -21.75 -11.15 4.24
C THR A 190 -20.73 -11.22 3.10
N GLN A 191 -21.16 -11.20 1.83
CA GLN A 191 -20.28 -11.16 0.65
C GLN A 191 -20.24 -9.76 -0.01
N PRO A 192 -19.07 -9.23 -0.40
CA PRO A 192 -17.75 -9.59 0.15
C PRO A 192 -17.73 -9.19 1.62
N MET A 193 -17.15 -10.02 2.49
CA MET A 193 -17.07 -9.66 3.91
C MET A 193 -16.05 -8.54 3.99
N THR A 194 -16.45 -7.40 4.55
CA THR A 194 -15.54 -6.31 4.83
C THR A 194 -15.83 -5.74 6.20
N SER A 195 -15.06 -6.22 7.18
CA SER A 195 -15.12 -5.70 8.54
C SER A 195 -14.24 -4.46 8.69
N GLY A 196 -14.27 -3.87 9.88
CA GLY A 196 -13.39 -2.76 10.23
C GLY A 196 -11.89 -3.08 10.23
N CYS A 197 -11.47 -4.36 10.08
CA CYS A 197 -10.04 -4.70 9.96
C CYS A 197 -9.69 -6.05 9.27
N THR A 198 -10.64 -6.68 8.56
CA THR A 198 -10.41 -7.86 7.69
C THR A 198 -11.41 -7.89 6.54
N ALA A 199 -11.05 -8.53 5.44
CA ALA A 199 -11.90 -8.73 4.28
C ALA A 199 -11.60 -10.04 3.53
N GLN A 200 -12.57 -10.54 2.77
CA GLN A 200 -12.36 -11.60 1.78
C GLN A 200 -12.86 -11.17 0.39
N PHE A 201 -12.05 -11.43 -0.61
CA PHE A 201 -12.26 -11.06 -2.01
C PHE A 201 -12.36 -12.30 -2.88
N SER A 202 -13.08 -12.23 -4.00
CA SER A 202 -13.16 -13.37 -4.92
C SER A 202 -11.79 -13.74 -5.48
N ASN A 203 -11.48 -15.04 -5.52
CA ASN A 203 -10.31 -15.53 -6.22
C ASN A 203 -10.64 -15.81 -7.69
N ASP A 204 -10.84 -14.75 -8.47
CA ASP A 204 -11.07 -14.82 -9.91
C ASP A 204 -9.77 -15.08 -10.69
N GLU A 205 -9.88 -15.57 -11.93
CA GLU A 205 -8.71 -15.82 -12.80
C GLU A 205 -7.94 -14.55 -13.13
N LYS A 206 -8.66 -13.43 -13.24
CA LYS A 206 -8.12 -12.09 -13.37
C LYS A 206 -8.61 -11.26 -12.22
N ASN A 207 -7.68 -10.66 -11.50
CA ASN A 207 -7.99 -9.91 -10.30
C ASN A 207 -7.20 -8.61 -10.29
N SER A 208 -7.71 -7.65 -9.52
CA SER A 208 -6.97 -6.45 -9.19
C SER A 208 -7.42 -5.87 -7.85
N ILE A 209 -6.50 -5.20 -7.16
CA ILE A 209 -6.76 -4.54 -5.88
C ILE A 209 -6.14 -3.15 -5.92
N ALA A 210 -6.90 -2.14 -5.51
CA ALA A 210 -6.36 -0.87 -5.05
C ALA A 210 -6.37 -0.82 -3.52
N ALA A 211 -5.19 -0.72 -2.91
CA ALA A 211 -5.01 -0.42 -1.50
C ALA A 211 -4.84 1.09 -1.33
N VAL A 212 -5.77 1.72 -0.61
CA VAL A 212 -5.83 3.17 -0.39
C VAL A 212 -5.41 3.47 1.04
N TRP A 213 -4.33 4.23 1.19
CA TRP A 213 -3.92 4.87 2.43
C TRP A 213 -4.27 6.34 2.37
N GLY A 214 -5.22 6.77 3.19
CA GLY A 214 -5.68 8.16 3.21
C GLY A 214 -6.03 8.63 4.60
N SER A 215 -6.38 9.90 4.71
CA SER A 215 -6.83 10.52 5.95
C SER A 215 -8.12 11.30 5.72
N ASP A 216 -8.97 11.33 6.72
CA ASP A 216 -10.13 12.21 6.79
C ASP A 216 -10.34 12.73 8.23
N GLY A 217 -11.49 13.36 8.50
CA GLY A 217 -11.80 13.91 9.83
C GLY A 217 -11.88 12.89 10.97
N THR A 218 -11.96 11.59 10.65
CA THR A 218 -12.00 10.48 11.61
C THR A 218 -10.60 9.97 11.96
N GLY A 219 -9.61 10.19 11.08
CA GLY A 219 -8.24 9.74 11.27
C GLY A 219 -7.62 9.22 9.96
N GLN A 220 -6.51 8.50 10.11
CA GLN A 220 -5.87 7.77 9.03
C GLN A 220 -6.63 6.48 8.76
N TYR A 221 -6.67 6.02 7.51
CA TYR A 221 -7.37 4.79 7.15
C TYR A 221 -6.66 4.01 6.05
N ILE A 222 -6.92 2.70 6.06
CA ILE A 222 -6.67 1.76 4.98
C ILE A 222 -8.02 1.36 4.38
N GLN A 223 -8.12 1.30 3.06
CA GLN A 223 -9.30 0.77 2.37
C GLN A 223 -8.86 -0.02 1.14
N LEU A 224 -9.40 -1.22 0.96
CA LEU A 224 -9.13 -2.03 -0.22
C LEU A 224 -10.35 -2.02 -1.16
N ILE A 225 -10.07 -1.97 -2.45
CA ILE A 225 -11.07 -2.00 -3.52
C ILE A 225 -10.65 -3.08 -4.51
N GLN A 226 -11.42 -4.16 -4.60
CA GLN A 226 -11.23 -5.19 -5.61
C GLN A 226 -11.84 -4.74 -6.93
N ASN A 227 -11.13 -5.00 -8.03
CA ASN A 227 -11.52 -4.62 -9.39
C ASN A 227 -11.95 -3.15 -9.47
N PRO A 228 -11.09 -2.19 -9.03
CA PRO A 228 -11.39 -0.77 -9.08
C PRO A 228 -11.45 -0.27 -10.52
N THR A 229 -12.05 0.91 -10.72
CA THR A 229 -11.96 1.63 -12.00
C THR A 229 -10.89 2.71 -11.88
N ILE A 230 -9.85 2.60 -12.70
CA ILE A 230 -8.77 3.61 -12.79
C ILE A 230 -9.04 4.50 -14.02
N THR A 231 -9.36 5.77 -13.78
CA THR A 231 -9.65 6.73 -14.85
C THR A 231 -8.48 7.68 -15.04
N LYS A 232 -7.91 7.74 -16.25
CA LYS A 232 -6.90 8.74 -16.60
C LYS A 232 -7.55 10.07 -16.96
N GLY A 233 -7.10 11.13 -16.32
CA GLY A 233 -7.55 12.50 -16.55
C GLY A 233 -6.58 13.32 -17.39
N GLY A 234 -6.59 14.63 -17.16
CA GLY A 234 -5.63 15.57 -17.71
C GLY A 234 -4.29 15.55 -16.99
N LYS A 235 -3.47 16.57 -17.26
CA LYS A 235 -2.16 16.74 -16.62
C LYS A 235 -2.17 17.81 -15.54
N LEU A 236 -1.49 17.53 -14.43
CA LEU A 236 -1.16 18.50 -13.39
C LEU A 236 0.37 18.58 -13.26
N ASN A 237 0.93 19.77 -13.41
CA ASN A 237 2.39 20.00 -13.36
C ASN A 237 3.19 19.08 -14.31
N GLY A 238 2.61 18.72 -15.46
CA GLY A 238 3.24 17.86 -16.47
C GLY A 238 3.05 16.35 -16.26
N ALA A 239 2.61 15.92 -15.08
CA ALA A 239 2.28 14.53 -14.76
C ALA A 239 0.83 14.20 -15.13
N ASP A 240 0.58 12.98 -15.59
CA ASP A 240 -0.77 12.46 -15.80
C ASP A 240 -1.50 12.32 -14.46
N THR A 241 -2.77 12.72 -14.42
CA THR A 241 -3.62 12.59 -13.24
C THR A 241 -4.65 11.47 -13.38
N TYR A 242 -5.12 10.96 -12.25
CA TYR A 242 -5.96 9.78 -12.16
C TYR A 242 -7.05 9.93 -11.11
N ASP A 243 -8.15 9.21 -11.30
CA ASP A 243 -9.16 8.93 -10.28
C ASP A 243 -9.27 7.42 -10.05
N ILE A 244 -9.46 7.03 -8.78
CA ILE A 244 -9.62 5.64 -8.36
C ILE A 244 -11.02 5.50 -7.75
N ALA A 245 -11.92 4.84 -8.48
CA ALA A 245 -13.29 4.63 -8.07
C ALA A 245 -13.58 3.15 -7.77
N THR A 246 -14.65 2.91 -7.03
CA THR A 246 -15.24 1.56 -6.92
C THR A 246 -15.57 1.03 -8.31
N GLY A 247 -15.09 -0.16 -8.64
CA GLY A 247 -15.44 -0.85 -9.87
C GLY A 247 -16.41 -2.00 -9.62
N SER A 248 -16.13 -3.17 -10.19
CA SER A 248 -17.04 -4.32 -10.18
C SER A 248 -16.88 -5.25 -8.98
N GLY A 249 -15.79 -5.13 -8.22
CA GLY A 249 -15.48 -6.00 -7.08
C GLY A 249 -15.89 -5.40 -5.73
N GLY A 250 -15.50 -6.09 -4.66
CA GLY A 250 -15.77 -5.68 -3.29
C GLY A 250 -14.98 -4.45 -2.84
N ILE A 251 -15.57 -3.65 -1.95
CA ILE A 251 -14.89 -2.54 -1.27
C ILE A 251 -14.94 -2.75 0.24
N THR A 252 -13.82 -2.52 0.91
CA THR A 252 -13.79 -2.61 2.37
C THR A 252 -14.38 -1.40 3.05
N SER A 253 -14.91 -1.60 4.26
CA SER A 253 -14.96 -0.51 5.22
C SER A 253 -13.58 0.09 5.41
N LYS A 254 -13.52 1.39 5.76
CA LYS A 254 -12.27 2.04 6.12
C LYS A 254 -11.77 1.47 7.45
N ILE A 255 -10.53 1.02 7.46
CA ILE A 255 -9.81 0.48 8.62
C ILE A 255 -9.04 1.63 9.25
N TYR A 256 -9.56 2.19 10.33
CA TYR A 256 -9.04 3.45 10.88
C TYR A 256 -7.94 3.25 11.94
N ASN A 257 -7.00 4.19 11.93
CA ASN A 257 -6.12 4.51 13.05
C ASN A 257 -6.43 5.93 13.56
N ASN A 258 -6.81 6.04 14.83
CA ASN A 258 -7.15 7.28 15.52
C ASN A 258 -7.09 7.09 17.05
N ALA A 259 -7.67 8.00 17.83
CA ALA A 259 -7.65 7.90 19.30
C ALA A 259 -8.39 6.67 19.87
N GLU A 260 -9.34 6.11 19.12
CA GLU A 260 -10.21 5.01 19.55
C GLU A 260 -9.84 3.69 18.89
N LEU A 261 -9.17 3.72 17.74
CA LEU A 261 -8.86 2.56 16.92
C LEU A 261 -7.38 2.51 16.53
N PHE A 262 -6.79 1.33 16.60
CA PHE A 262 -5.50 0.97 16.04
C PHE A 262 -5.73 0.00 14.88
N TRP A 263 -5.86 0.56 13.67
CA TRP A 263 -6.22 -0.16 12.46
C TRP A 263 -7.44 -1.09 12.66
N GLY A 264 -8.52 -0.50 13.15
CA GLY A 264 -9.80 -1.17 13.40
C GLY A 264 -9.87 -2.05 14.65
N VAL A 265 -8.77 -2.26 15.37
CA VAL A 265 -8.78 -2.82 16.73
C VAL A 265 -9.03 -1.70 17.74
N ASP A 266 -9.83 -1.95 18.77
CA ASP A 266 -10.03 -0.97 19.86
C ASP A 266 -8.69 -0.60 20.51
N ALA A 267 -8.41 0.70 20.63
CA ALA A 267 -7.16 1.23 21.18
C ALA A 267 -6.90 0.78 22.63
N SER A 268 -7.96 0.45 23.39
CA SER A 268 -7.87 -0.08 24.75
C SER A 268 -7.59 -1.58 24.81
N ASP A 269 -7.66 -2.29 23.68
CA ASP A 269 -7.36 -3.72 23.62
C ASP A 269 -5.88 -3.98 23.97
N LYS A 270 -5.61 -5.14 24.58
CA LYS A 270 -4.24 -5.57 24.90
C LYS A 270 -3.37 -5.69 23.64
N CYS A 271 -3.98 -6.09 22.53
CA CYS A 271 -3.41 -6.17 21.20
C CYS A 271 -2.89 -4.79 20.76
N ALA A 272 -3.73 -3.75 20.85
CA ALA A 272 -3.38 -2.39 20.43
C ALA A 272 -2.35 -1.73 21.37
N THR A 273 -2.55 -1.88 22.68
CA THR A 273 -1.61 -1.34 23.68
C THR A 273 -0.23 -2.00 23.60
N ALA A 274 -0.15 -3.31 23.38
CA ALA A 274 1.13 -4.01 23.16
C ALA A 274 1.70 -3.75 21.75
N GLY A 275 0.84 -3.53 20.76
CA GLY A 275 1.19 -3.17 19.40
C GLY A 275 1.77 -1.77 19.25
N GLY A 276 1.70 -0.95 20.30
CA GLY A 276 2.21 0.41 20.39
C GLY A 276 1.43 1.39 19.53
N HIS A 277 0.09 1.33 19.67
CA HIS A 277 -0.84 2.29 19.12
C HIS A 277 -0.36 3.75 19.28
N ASP A 278 -0.38 4.47 18.16
CA ASP A 278 -0.22 5.91 18.10
C ASP A 278 -1.39 6.48 17.28
N ALA A 279 -2.22 7.29 17.93
CA ALA A 279 -3.42 7.87 17.34
C ALA A 279 -3.12 8.88 16.20
N THR A 280 -1.89 9.37 16.13
CA THR A 280 -1.48 10.42 15.17
C THR A 280 -0.78 9.87 13.95
N SER A 281 -0.24 8.66 14.05
CA SER A 281 0.50 8.02 12.97
C SER A 281 0.63 6.52 13.20
N GLY A 282 0.80 5.75 12.13
CA GLY A 282 1.10 4.33 12.23
C GLY A 282 1.60 3.79 10.90
N PHE A 283 1.81 2.49 10.82
CA PHE A 283 2.07 1.84 9.55
C PHE A 283 0.85 1.96 8.62
N PRO A 284 0.96 2.47 7.37
CA PRO A 284 2.17 2.86 6.63
C PRO A 284 2.40 4.37 6.47
N PHE A 285 1.80 5.20 7.32
CA PHE A 285 1.94 6.66 7.25
C PHE A 285 3.31 7.17 7.70
N PHE A 286 3.95 6.49 8.67
CA PHE A 286 5.27 6.89 9.20
C PHE A 286 6.47 6.26 8.48
N GLU A 287 6.32 5.02 8.00
CA GLU A 287 7.42 4.23 7.45
C GLU A 287 7.10 3.74 6.05
N SER A 288 8.13 3.64 5.21
CA SER A 288 7.96 3.09 3.87
C SER A 288 7.65 1.60 3.92
N PHE A 289 6.73 1.17 3.08
CA PHE A 289 6.43 -0.24 2.80
C PHE A 289 6.97 -0.66 1.43
N ARG A 290 7.26 -1.95 1.29
CA ARG A 290 7.58 -2.63 0.03
C ARG A 290 6.39 -3.46 -0.41
N ILE A 291 6.21 -3.62 -1.71
CA ILE A 291 5.32 -4.64 -2.26
C ILE A 291 6.07 -5.96 -2.23
N ILE A 292 5.41 -7.01 -1.74
CA ILE A 292 5.93 -8.37 -1.71
C ILE A 292 5.01 -9.27 -2.54
N LEU A 293 5.61 -10.16 -3.31
CA LEU A 293 4.91 -11.10 -4.19
C LEU A 293 5.47 -12.51 -3.95
N GLU A 294 4.58 -13.49 -3.78
CA GLU A 294 4.97 -14.90 -3.69
C GLU A 294 3.90 -15.83 -4.26
N GLU A 295 4.36 -16.81 -5.04
CA GLU A 295 3.57 -18.03 -5.30
C GLU A 295 3.85 -19.00 -4.15
N GLN A 296 2.91 -19.12 -3.24
CA GLN A 296 3.09 -19.92 -2.03
C GLN A 296 3.01 -21.42 -2.33
N LYS A 297 2.37 -21.82 -3.43
CA LYS A 297 2.29 -23.23 -3.79
C LYS A 297 3.68 -23.78 -4.12
N LYS A 298 4.12 -24.79 -3.37
CA LYS A 298 5.42 -25.44 -3.60
C LYS A 298 5.23 -26.80 -4.28
N GLY A 299 6.09 -27.10 -5.25
CA GLY A 299 6.13 -28.42 -5.91
C GLY A 299 5.02 -28.70 -6.94
N ASP A 300 4.14 -27.74 -7.24
CA ASP A 300 3.13 -27.85 -8.30
C ASP A 300 3.46 -26.94 -9.48
N SER A 301 4.11 -27.48 -10.52
CA SER A 301 4.53 -26.69 -11.69
C SER A 301 3.37 -26.09 -12.51
N SER A 302 2.11 -26.43 -12.21
CA SER A 302 0.94 -25.79 -12.79
C SER A 302 0.51 -24.52 -12.05
N ALA A 303 0.97 -24.33 -10.80
CA ALA A 303 0.69 -23.15 -10.00
C ALA A 303 1.49 -21.95 -10.52
N THR A 304 0.78 -20.90 -10.91
CA THR A 304 1.41 -19.65 -11.35
C THR A 304 0.47 -18.49 -11.11
N PHE A 305 1.02 -17.33 -10.76
CA PHE A 305 0.36 -16.06 -11.05
C PHE A 305 1.31 -15.08 -11.72
N THR A 306 0.75 -14.18 -12.51
CA THR A 306 1.49 -13.16 -13.24
C THR A 306 0.92 -11.80 -12.89
N VAL A 307 1.75 -10.95 -12.28
CA VAL A 307 1.41 -9.53 -12.12
C VAL A 307 1.51 -8.86 -13.48
N THR A 308 0.41 -8.27 -13.93
CA THR A 308 0.27 -7.65 -15.24
C THR A 308 0.33 -6.12 -15.19
N ASN A 309 0.16 -5.53 -14.00
CA ASN A 309 0.27 -4.09 -13.79
C ASN A 309 0.52 -3.76 -12.32
N ILE A 310 1.38 -2.77 -12.06
CA ILE A 310 1.49 -2.09 -10.77
C ILE A 310 1.50 -0.59 -11.02
N GLN A 311 0.67 0.15 -10.30
CA GLN A 311 0.68 1.61 -10.30
C GLN A 311 0.64 2.13 -8.88
N ILE A 312 1.46 3.15 -8.62
CA ILE A 312 1.50 3.84 -7.33
C ILE A 312 1.01 5.26 -7.57
N PHE A 313 0.11 5.75 -6.73
CA PHE A 313 -0.45 7.09 -6.86
C PHE A 313 -0.26 7.90 -5.59
N THR A 314 -0.04 9.21 -5.76
CA THR A 314 -0.09 10.22 -4.69
C THR A 314 -1.27 11.13 -4.90
N LYS A 315 -1.92 11.53 -3.80
CA LYS A 315 -2.99 12.53 -3.84
C LYS A 315 -2.42 13.90 -4.23
N ASN A 316 -3.13 14.62 -5.09
CA ASN A 316 -2.78 15.97 -5.57
C ASN A 316 -3.09 17.07 -4.55
#